data_AF-A0A252E1A2-F1
#
_entry.id   AF-A0A252E1A2-F1
#
_cell.length_a   1.000
_cell.length_b   1.000
_cell.length_c   1.000
_cell.angle_alpha   90.00
_cell.angle_beta   90.00
_cell.angle_gamma   90.00
#
_symmetry.space_group_name_H-M   'P 1'
#
loop_
_entity.id
_entity.type
_entity.pdbx_description
1 polymer ?
#
loop_
_entity_poly.entity_id
_entity_poly.type
_entity_poly.pdbx_seq_one_letter_code
_entity_poly.pdbx_strand_id
1 'polypeptide(L)'
;MRLFKMSWKRISKRYYYPLLSLALVCFLLLTSIGVGEAQKNVSTTQPTNLNSTQTDSTTYIAQSNNEALSAPDVTSIRSISPKELYVSVPQSLVPENITSYAQERLNLVVTGDNFPQPDNSLKNKIAVKIGNPPDVATTSNIRVAEDGKAIFATFSNDQLRKLSRGTHPVSVEVGGNATSIDPQITEEQLQVKVMRPVSGLTTLIVFAIAAVVTLILVGIIYALATESKKTNLASNSLKKSNQKNLNSLEWLLLDRQTNTFSLARTQFVWWLTIIVFGYLFLFIGRGVIQGIWEFIPLSGFAYTFLISLITLVTAQATSTLRGSKGSGDVNPTWSDLVVHGGVVALERVQQVVWNLIIGIAFIVILLVTYTTASSLPSIPSEILVLMGISAGGYIGGKAVRKAGPNISQVVLWGEPEDYNSDPQLTLSGEHFSQAGGVIVQMVFLDENKNEKPETRIEVKQDNVCTLEPDPDNPGEFCKKLQISFNGLNALPEDQWLVWLHDFADNFTATRVKITLINADGQRAVWDGTNPVPERRKAPPLQSPY
;
A
#
# COMPACT_ATOMS: atom_id res chain seq x y z
N MET A 1 -17.63 -25.64 -17.30
CA MET A 1 -18.28 -25.57 -15.96
C MET A 1 -17.63 -26.47 -14.87
N ARG A 2 -16.33 -26.84 -14.96
CA ARG A 2 -15.63 -27.65 -13.92
C ARG A 2 -14.49 -26.92 -13.16
N LEU A 3 -14.24 -25.64 -13.48
CA LEU A 3 -13.08 -24.87 -12.99
C LEU A 3 -13.26 -24.20 -11.61
N PHE A 4 -14.46 -24.20 -11.03
CA PHE A 4 -14.77 -23.47 -9.79
C PHE A 4 -14.90 -24.35 -8.52
N LYS A 5 -14.43 -25.60 -8.53
CA LYS A 5 -14.27 -26.41 -7.30
C LYS A 5 -12.93 -26.12 -6.60
N MET A 6 -12.64 -24.86 -6.29
CA MET A 6 -11.55 -24.52 -5.37
C MET A 6 -11.99 -24.83 -3.93
N SER A 7 -11.25 -25.75 -3.28
CA SER A 7 -11.55 -26.22 -1.93
C SER A 7 -11.24 -25.16 -0.86
N TRP A 8 -12.26 -24.41 -0.43
CA TRP A 8 -12.20 -23.43 0.67
C TRP A 8 -11.72 -24.02 2.02
N LYS A 9 -11.75 -25.36 2.18
CA LYS A 9 -11.42 -26.11 3.42
C LYS A 9 -9.95 -26.05 3.90
N ARG A 10 -9.06 -25.25 3.30
CA ARG A 10 -7.63 -25.15 3.69
C ARG A 10 -7.07 -23.73 3.85
N ILE A 11 -7.90 -22.70 3.91
CA ILE A 11 -7.41 -21.39 4.39
C ILE A 11 -7.14 -21.53 5.89
N SER A 12 -5.87 -21.45 6.29
CA SER A 12 -5.50 -21.64 7.71
C SER A 12 -6.03 -20.47 8.55
N LYS A 13 -6.44 -20.74 9.80
CA LYS A 13 -6.98 -19.74 10.72
C LYS A 13 -6.05 -18.52 10.91
N ARG A 14 -4.75 -18.66 10.65
CA ARG A 14 -3.75 -17.57 10.73
C ARG A 14 -4.00 -16.42 9.76
N TYR A 15 -4.52 -16.68 8.55
CA TYR A 15 -4.75 -15.62 7.55
C TYR A 15 -6.20 -15.11 7.54
N TYR A 16 -7.12 -15.83 8.20
CA TYR A 16 -8.53 -15.45 8.25
C TYR A 16 -8.73 -14.12 8.99
N TYR A 17 -8.15 -13.95 10.18
CA TYR A 17 -8.34 -12.72 10.97
C TYR A 17 -7.73 -11.46 10.34
N PRO A 18 -6.51 -11.45 9.76
CA PRO A 18 -5.99 -10.29 9.04
C PRO A 18 -6.83 -9.92 7.81
N LEU A 19 -7.26 -10.91 7.01
CA LEU A 19 -8.10 -10.65 5.83
C LEU A 19 -9.52 -10.21 6.21
N LEU A 20 -10.10 -10.79 7.26
CA LEU A 20 -11.39 -10.37 7.81
C LEU A 20 -11.31 -8.96 8.40
N SER A 21 -10.22 -8.63 9.11
CA SER A 21 -9.96 -7.28 9.64
C SER A 21 -9.81 -6.27 8.51
N LEU A 22 -9.04 -6.59 7.46
CA LEU A 22 -8.90 -5.73 6.28
C LEU A 22 -10.25 -5.54 5.57
N ALA A 23 -11.01 -6.62 5.36
CA ALA A 23 -12.35 -6.55 4.78
C ALA A 23 -13.32 -5.75 5.65
N LEU A 24 -13.26 -5.89 6.98
CA LEU A 24 -14.06 -5.13 7.94
C LEU A 24 -13.68 -3.65 7.92
N VAL A 25 -12.39 -3.30 7.85
CA VAL A 25 -11.93 -1.91 7.74
C VAL A 25 -12.37 -1.30 6.40
N CYS A 26 -12.23 -2.01 5.28
CA CYS A 26 -12.78 -1.57 3.99
C CYS A 26 -14.31 -1.40 4.06
N PHE A 27 -15.03 -2.33 4.69
CA PHE A 27 -16.48 -2.25 4.86
C PHE A 27 -16.89 -1.07 5.74
N LEU A 28 -16.21 -0.85 6.88
CA LEU A 28 -16.45 0.26 7.78
C LEU A 28 -16.20 1.61 7.09
N LEU A 29 -15.08 1.75 6.37
CA LEU A 29 -14.77 2.93 5.56
C LEU A 29 -15.84 3.19 4.49
N LEU A 30 -16.33 2.15 3.81
CA LEU A 30 -17.42 2.25 2.84
C LEU A 30 -18.75 2.66 3.50
N THR A 31 -19.06 2.16 4.70
CA THR A 31 -20.27 2.55 5.43
C THR A 31 -20.21 3.97 6.01
N SER A 32 -19.03 4.44 6.45
CA SER A 32 -18.87 5.79 7.00
C SER A 32 -19.02 6.91 5.95
N ILE A 33 -18.81 6.60 4.67
CA ILE A 33 -19.00 7.55 3.57
C ILE A 33 -20.50 7.77 3.24
N GLY A 34 -21.39 6.91 3.76
CA GLY A 34 -22.82 6.90 3.40
C GLY A 34 -23.76 7.81 4.20
N VAL A 35 -23.30 8.48 5.27
CA VAL A 35 -24.19 9.26 6.18
C VAL A 35 -23.66 10.67 6.41
N GLY A 36 -23.89 11.52 5.41
CA GLY A 36 -23.80 12.98 5.53
C GLY A 36 -25.19 13.62 5.51
N GLU A 37 -26.08 13.24 6.44
CA GLU A 37 -27.36 13.96 6.58
C GLU A 37 -27.10 15.39 7.09
N ALA A 38 -27.53 16.38 6.31
CA ALA A 38 -27.38 17.78 6.67
C ALA A 38 -28.20 18.12 7.93
N GLN A 39 -27.49 18.40 9.03
CA GLN A 39 -28.10 18.67 10.33
C GLN A 39 -28.94 19.95 10.27
N LYS A 40 -30.26 19.79 10.38
CA LYS A 40 -31.25 20.86 10.21
C LYS A 40 -31.29 21.78 11.43
N ASN A 41 -30.50 22.86 11.42
CA ASN A 41 -30.52 23.88 12.46
C ASN A 41 -31.90 24.56 12.54
N VAL A 42 -32.61 24.36 13.65
CA VAL A 42 -33.89 25.02 13.96
C VAL A 42 -33.60 26.24 14.83
N SER A 43 -33.56 27.42 14.21
CA SER A 43 -33.44 28.69 14.92
C SER A 43 -34.72 28.99 15.69
N THR A 44 -34.63 29.11 17.02
CA THR A 44 -35.74 29.51 17.90
C THR A 44 -35.54 30.95 18.38
N THR A 45 -36.64 31.66 18.61
CA THR A 45 -36.79 33.11 18.77
C THR A 45 -36.21 33.73 20.06
N GLN A 46 -35.83 35.03 19.95
CA GLN A 46 -35.68 36.06 21.00
C GLN A 46 -36.95 36.23 21.88
N PRO A 47 -36.94 36.96 23.04
CA PRO A 47 -36.25 38.24 23.37
C PRO A 47 -35.31 38.13 24.62
N THR A 48 -34.83 39.15 25.36
CA THR A 48 -35.18 40.59 25.54
C THR A 48 -33.95 41.44 25.99
N ASN A 49 -34.10 42.77 26.06
CA ASN A 49 -33.10 43.78 26.48
C ASN A 49 -32.74 43.79 27.99
N LEU A 50 -31.54 44.30 28.32
CA LEU A 50 -31.33 45.34 29.35
C LEU A 50 -29.95 46.04 29.23
N ASN A 51 -29.84 47.26 29.78
CA ASN A 51 -28.74 48.22 29.59
C ASN A 51 -27.58 48.08 30.60
N SER A 52 -26.35 48.48 30.21
CA SER A 52 -25.51 49.36 31.06
C SER A 52 -24.31 50.01 30.33
N THR A 53 -24.25 51.34 30.45
CA THR A 53 -23.16 52.32 30.32
C THR A 53 -21.68 51.91 30.51
N GLN A 54 -20.80 52.50 29.68
CA GLN A 54 -19.54 53.24 29.99
C GLN A 54 -18.43 52.53 30.84
N THR A 55 -17.13 52.53 30.52
CA THR A 55 -16.25 53.69 30.22
C THR A 55 -14.86 53.26 29.67
N ASP A 56 -14.27 54.11 28.82
CA ASP A 56 -12.84 54.35 28.45
C ASP A 56 -11.83 53.27 27.97
N SER A 57 -11.45 53.44 26.69
CA SER A 57 -10.10 53.42 26.08
C SER A 57 -9.04 52.35 26.42
N THR A 58 -8.67 51.57 25.41
CA THR A 58 -7.29 51.63 24.84
C THR A 58 -7.24 51.06 23.42
N THR A 59 -6.35 51.61 22.58
CA THR A 59 -6.24 51.30 21.15
C THR A 59 -5.46 50.01 20.90
N TYR A 60 -6.11 48.99 20.33
CA TYR A 60 -5.44 47.87 19.65
C TYR A 60 -6.14 47.55 18.33
N ILE A 61 -5.41 47.60 17.23
CA ILE A 61 -5.87 47.10 15.93
C ILE A 61 -5.66 45.58 15.93
N ALA A 62 -6.72 44.82 16.20
CA ALA A 62 -6.75 43.37 16.05
C ALA A 62 -7.74 43.01 14.94
N GLN A 63 -7.21 42.50 13.82
CA GLN A 63 -7.98 42.19 12.63
C GLN A 63 -8.73 40.85 12.81
N SER A 64 -10.01 40.94 13.16
CA SER A 64 -10.89 39.79 13.40
C SER A 64 -11.34 39.14 12.09
N ASN A 65 -10.60 38.13 11.62
CA ASN A 65 -11.05 37.25 10.54
C ASN A 65 -12.18 36.33 11.01
N ASN A 66 -13.43 36.77 10.83
CA ASN A 66 -14.60 35.87 10.87
C ASN A 66 -14.72 35.18 9.50
N GLU A 67 -14.06 34.04 9.35
CA GLU A 67 -14.33 33.12 8.23
C GLU A 67 -15.68 32.41 8.46
N ALA A 68 -16.75 32.97 7.90
CA ALA A 68 -17.96 32.21 7.66
C ALA A 68 -17.69 31.21 6.52
N LEU A 69 -18.03 29.93 6.71
CA LEU A 69 -17.90 28.91 5.66
C LEU A 69 -18.63 29.38 4.39
N SER A 70 -17.89 29.53 3.29
CA SER A 70 -18.51 29.69 1.98
C SER A 70 -19.16 28.37 1.56
N ALA A 71 -20.31 28.47 0.89
CA ALA A 71 -20.77 27.41 0.02
C ALA A 71 -19.72 27.19 -1.11
N PRO A 72 -19.60 25.98 -1.68
CA PRO A 72 -18.63 25.73 -2.74
C PRO A 72 -18.84 26.69 -3.90
N ASP A 73 -17.76 27.36 -4.27
CA ASP A 73 -17.74 28.45 -5.24
C ASP A 73 -18.22 27.96 -6.61
N VAL A 74 -19.15 28.70 -7.22
CA VAL A 74 -19.71 28.35 -8.53
C VAL A 74 -18.71 28.77 -9.58
N THR A 75 -18.30 27.83 -10.44
CA THR A 75 -17.38 28.07 -11.55
C THR A 75 -17.78 29.31 -12.34
N SER A 76 -17.02 30.40 -12.21
CA SER A 76 -17.25 31.63 -12.94
C SER A 76 -16.88 31.43 -14.40
N ILE A 77 -17.89 31.46 -15.28
CA ILE A 77 -17.70 31.41 -16.73
C ILE A 77 -17.53 32.84 -17.21
N ARG A 78 -16.57 33.09 -18.12
CA ARG A 78 -16.43 34.36 -18.84
C ARG A 78 -17.02 34.16 -20.22
N SER A 79 -17.95 35.02 -20.63
CA SER A 79 -18.82 34.80 -21.79
C SER A 79 -18.79 36.01 -22.70
N ILE A 80 -18.59 35.77 -24.00
CA ILE A 80 -18.74 36.75 -25.07
C ILE A 80 -19.62 36.07 -26.14
N SER A 81 -20.77 36.69 -26.42
CA SER A 81 -21.69 36.54 -27.58
C SER A 81 -21.69 35.24 -28.41
N PRO A 82 -22.87 34.62 -28.62
CA PRO A 82 -23.71 35.06 -29.74
C PRO A 82 -25.23 35.13 -29.42
N LYS A 83 -26.05 35.33 -30.46
CA LYS A 83 -27.50 35.58 -30.41
C LYS A 83 -28.34 34.37 -29.92
N GLU A 84 -27.70 33.23 -29.75
CA GLU A 84 -28.22 32.01 -29.11
C GLU A 84 -27.10 31.48 -28.20
N LEU A 85 -27.29 31.51 -26.88
CA LEU A 85 -26.26 31.14 -25.91
C LEU A 85 -26.40 29.67 -25.47
N TYR A 86 -25.82 28.77 -26.27
CA TYR A 86 -25.78 27.34 -26.03
C TYR A 86 -24.99 26.97 -24.75
N VAL A 87 -25.60 27.12 -23.57
CA VAL A 87 -25.09 26.54 -22.33
C VAL A 87 -25.61 25.12 -22.22
N SER A 88 -24.72 24.13 -22.36
CA SER A 88 -25.09 22.73 -22.14
C SER A 88 -25.41 22.49 -20.66
N VAL A 89 -26.70 22.47 -20.28
CA VAL A 89 -27.12 22.10 -18.92
C VAL A 89 -27.38 20.60 -18.90
N PRO A 90 -26.43 19.75 -18.49
CA PRO A 90 -26.64 18.32 -18.53
C PRO A 90 -27.72 17.92 -17.53
N GLN A 91 -28.42 16.87 -17.91
CA GLN A 91 -29.58 16.33 -17.24
C GLN A 91 -29.30 15.71 -15.85
N SER A 92 -28.06 15.80 -15.36
CA SER A 92 -27.67 15.49 -13.98
C SER A 92 -28.38 16.34 -12.93
N LEU A 93 -28.67 17.58 -13.29
CA LEU A 93 -29.32 18.57 -12.43
C LEU A 93 -30.86 18.47 -12.45
N VAL A 94 -31.39 17.48 -13.18
CA VAL A 94 -32.81 17.12 -13.21
C VAL A 94 -32.95 15.79 -12.49
N PRO A 95 -33.39 15.75 -11.22
CA PRO A 95 -33.39 14.51 -10.43
C PRO A 95 -34.26 13.43 -11.07
N GLU A 96 -33.74 12.20 -11.20
CA GLU A 96 -34.44 11.08 -11.84
C GLU A 96 -35.76 10.73 -11.14
N ASN A 97 -35.90 11.06 -9.85
CA ASN A 97 -37.12 10.91 -9.08
C ASN A 97 -37.65 12.23 -8.50
N ILE A 98 -38.29 13.03 -9.36
CA ILE A 98 -38.99 14.29 -9.02
C ILE A 98 -40.24 14.05 -8.12
N THR A 99 -40.49 12.84 -7.61
CA THR A 99 -41.61 12.57 -6.69
C THR A 99 -41.21 12.64 -5.21
N SER A 100 -39.93 12.42 -4.88
CA SER A 100 -39.45 12.41 -3.48
C SER A 100 -38.98 13.77 -2.94
N TYR A 101 -38.73 14.76 -3.80
CA TYR A 101 -38.18 16.07 -3.42
C TYR A 101 -39.08 17.22 -3.87
N ALA A 102 -40.14 17.49 -3.11
CA ALA A 102 -41.21 18.43 -3.46
C ALA A 102 -40.80 19.92 -3.54
N GLN A 103 -39.56 20.29 -3.17
CA GLN A 103 -39.13 21.69 -3.02
C GLN A 103 -37.83 22.05 -3.74
N GLU A 104 -37.17 21.10 -4.44
CA GLU A 104 -35.95 21.42 -5.18
C GLU A 104 -36.24 22.39 -6.35
N ARG A 105 -35.27 23.26 -6.61
CA ARG A 105 -35.28 24.27 -7.67
C ARG A 105 -33.92 24.26 -8.35
N LEU A 106 -33.91 24.22 -9.67
CA LEU A 106 -32.66 24.39 -10.43
C LEU A 106 -32.37 25.88 -10.56
N ASN A 107 -31.29 26.33 -9.93
CA ASN A 107 -30.73 27.67 -10.14
C ASN A 107 -29.65 27.59 -11.21
N LEU A 108 -29.86 28.26 -12.33
CA LEU A 108 -28.89 28.41 -13.40
C LEU A 108 -28.30 29.83 -13.33
N VAL A 109 -26.97 29.94 -13.36
CA VAL A 109 -26.26 31.22 -13.49
C VAL A 109 -25.68 31.28 -14.90
N VAL A 110 -26.13 32.25 -15.68
CA VAL A 110 -25.65 32.52 -17.03
C VAL A 110 -24.89 33.82 -17.03
N THR A 111 -23.58 33.78 -17.23
CA THR A 111 -22.73 34.97 -17.32
C THR A 111 -22.60 35.48 -18.76
N GLY A 112 -22.23 36.75 -18.90
CA GLY A 112 -22.11 37.47 -20.18
C GLY A 112 -21.84 38.94 -19.92
N ASP A 113 -21.83 39.76 -20.96
CA ASP A 113 -21.72 41.22 -20.84
C ASP A 113 -22.99 41.91 -21.37
N ASN A 114 -23.40 42.99 -20.71
CA ASN A 114 -24.49 43.88 -21.12
C ASN A 114 -25.89 43.23 -21.21
N PHE A 115 -26.25 42.35 -20.27
CA PHE A 115 -27.64 41.90 -20.16
C PHE A 115 -28.56 43.08 -19.84
N PRO A 116 -29.65 43.31 -20.59
CA PRO A 116 -30.56 44.41 -20.32
C PRO A 116 -31.23 44.20 -18.96
N GLN A 117 -31.28 45.24 -18.12
CA GLN A 117 -32.02 45.15 -16.87
C GLN A 117 -33.52 44.91 -17.16
N PRO A 118 -34.17 44.00 -16.42
CA PRO A 118 -35.57 43.65 -16.66
C PRO A 118 -36.46 44.80 -16.20
N ASP A 119 -36.94 45.61 -17.14
CA ASP A 119 -38.03 46.54 -16.89
C ASP A 119 -39.40 45.81 -16.90
N ASN A 120 -40.41 46.44 -16.31
CA ASN A 120 -41.78 45.91 -16.32
C ASN A 120 -42.49 46.07 -17.69
N SER A 121 -41.79 46.52 -18.74
CA SER A 121 -42.40 46.65 -20.07
C SER A 121 -42.52 45.29 -20.74
N LEU A 122 -43.57 45.15 -21.56
CA LEU A 122 -43.77 43.95 -22.38
C LEU A 122 -42.68 43.74 -23.44
N LYS A 123 -41.78 44.71 -23.66
CA LYS A 123 -40.74 44.66 -24.70
C LYS A 123 -39.44 43.97 -24.24
N ASN A 124 -39.14 43.99 -22.94
CA ASN A 124 -37.87 43.53 -22.38
C ASN A 124 -38.00 42.27 -21.49
N LYS A 125 -38.93 41.36 -21.84
CA LYS A 125 -39.02 40.05 -21.18
C LYS A 125 -37.88 39.14 -21.63
N ILE A 126 -36.89 38.97 -20.77
CA ILE A 126 -35.93 37.87 -20.86
C ILE A 126 -36.64 36.57 -20.48
N ALA A 127 -36.43 35.52 -21.26
CA ALA A 127 -36.83 34.16 -20.91
C ALA A 127 -35.63 33.22 -21.09
N VAL A 128 -35.37 32.35 -20.12
CA VAL A 128 -34.36 31.31 -20.24
C VAL A 128 -35.07 29.99 -20.49
N LYS A 129 -34.81 29.41 -21.65
CA LYS A 129 -35.24 28.06 -22.02
C LYS A 129 -34.10 27.09 -21.71
N ILE A 130 -34.45 25.90 -21.24
CA ILE A 130 -33.62 24.71 -21.16
C ILE A 130 -34.40 23.65 -21.95
N GLY A 131 -33.84 23.03 -22.98
CA GLY A 131 -34.49 21.92 -23.68
C GLY A 131 -34.00 21.71 -25.12
N ASN A 132 -34.54 20.66 -25.75
CA ASN A 132 -34.53 20.51 -27.20
C ASN A 132 -36.00 20.34 -27.64
N PRO A 133 -36.49 21.03 -28.68
CA PRO A 133 -37.88 20.90 -29.12
C PRO A 133 -38.28 19.45 -29.41
N PRO A 134 -39.46 18.97 -28.96
CA PRO A 134 -40.56 19.73 -28.33
C PRO A 134 -40.43 19.95 -26.81
N ASP A 135 -39.46 19.30 -26.18
CA ASP A 135 -39.35 19.17 -24.71
C ASP A 135 -38.53 20.31 -24.10
N VAL A 136 -39.18 21.47 -23.96
CA VAL A 136 -38.54 22.71 -23.48
C VAL A 136 -39.15 23.19 -22.16
N ALA A 137 -38.29 23.32 -21.15
CA ALA A 137 -38.55 23.99 -19.89
C ALA A 137 -38.21 25.48 -20.01
N THR A 138 -39.20 26.36 -19.91
CA THR A 138 -38.99 27.82 -19.94
C THR A 138 -39.25 28.41 -18.56
N THR A 139 -38.34 29.23 -18.05
CA THR A 139 -38.59 30.07 -16.87
C THR A 139 -38.53 31.55 -17.18
N SER A 140 -39.42 32.30 -16.52
CA SER A 140 -39.41 33.76 -16.43
C SER A 140 -39.03 34.25 -15.03
N ASN A 141 -38.75 33.35 -14.09
CA ASN A 141 -38.25 33.71 -12.76
C ASN A 141 -36.74 33.95 -12.87
N ILE A 142 -36.41 35.17 -13.28
CA ILE A 142 -35.08 35.60 -13.68
C ILE A 142 -34.71 36.86 -12.90
N ARG A 143 -33.47 36.94 -12.44
CA ARG A 143 -32.84 38.16 -11.93
C ARG A 143 -31.58 38.45 -12.74
N VAL A 144 -31.42 39.67 -13.22
CA VAL A 144 -30.15 40.13 -13.78
C VAL A 144 -29.34 40.75 -12.63
N ALA A 145 -28.03 40.49 -12.60
CA ALA A 145 -27.11 41.14 -11.68
C ALA A 145 -27.12 42.66 -11.89
N GLU A 146 -26.84 43.44 -10.83
CA GLU A 146 -26.85 44.90 -10.89
C GLU A 146 -25.86 45.47 -11.92
N ASP A 147 -24.74 44.77 -12.12
CA ASP A 147 -23.69 45.09 -13.11
C ASP A 147 -24.03 44.66 -14.55
N GLY A 148 -25.16 43.98 -14.77
CA GLY A 148 -25.57 43.46 -16.07
C GLY A 148 -24.75 42.26 -16.57
N LYS A 149 -23.94 41.59 -15.73
CA LYS A 149 -23.01 40.52 -16.18
C LYS A 149 -23.44 39.10 -15.88
N ALA A 150 -24.54 38.91 -15.15
CA ALA A 150 -25.11 37.59 -14.90
C ALA A 150 -26.63 37.60 -14.91
N ILE A 151 -27.20 36.50 -15.38
CA ILE A 151 -28.62 36.16 -15.32
C ILE A 151 -28.75 34.94 -14.38
N PHE A 152 -29.47 35.12 -13.27
CA PHE A 152 -29.87 34.06 -12.37
C PHE A 152 -31.28 33.60 -12.75
N ALA A 153 -31.41 32.40 -13.32
CA ALA A 153 -32.68 31.82 -13.73
C ALA A 153 -33.05 30.64 -12.81
N THR A 154 -34.26 30.66 -12.25
CA THR A 154 -34.75 29.60 -11.35
C THR A 154 -35.86 28.79 -12.02
N PHE A 155 -35.68 27.47 -12.13
CA PHE A 155 -36.66 26.54 -12.67
C PHE A 155 -37.35 25.75 -11.56
N SER A 156 -38.68 25.63 -11.65
CA SER A 156 -39.49 24.76 -10.79
C SER A 156 -39.49 23.31 -11.29
N ASN A 157 -39.77 22.37 -10.39
CA ASN A 157 -39.94 20.96 -10.73
C ASN A 157 -40.96 20.73 -11.86
N ASP A 158 -42.05 21.51 -11.94
CA ASP A 158 -43.05 21.38 -13.01
C ASP A 158 -42.56 21.89 -14.38
N GLN A 159 -41.59 22.81 -14.40
CA GLN A 159 -40.89 23.19 -15.64
C GLN A 159 -39.91 22.08 -16.04
N LEU A 160 -39.10 21.58 -15.10
CA LEU A 160 -38.09 20.55 -15.37
C LEU A 160 -38.70 19.19 -15.77
N ARG A 161 -39.91 18.87 -15.30
CA ARG A 161 -40.70 17.69 -15.71
C ARG A 161 -41.00 17.64 -17.21
N LYS A 162 -40.87 18.75 -17.95
CA LYS A 162 -41.08 18.82 -19.40
C LYS A 162 -39.86 18.41 -20.23
N LEU A 163 -38.72 18.14 -19.60
CA LEU A 163 -37.50 17.72 -20.30
C LEU A 163 -37.53 16.22 -20.58
N SER A 164 -37.29 15.81 -21.83
CA SER A 164 -37.22 14.39 -22.21
C SER A 164 -36.07 13.69 -21.50
N ARG A 165 -36.36 12.60 -20.79
CA ARG A 165 -35.36 11.77 -20.09
C ARG A 165 -34.39 11.14 -21.10
N GLY A 166 -33.10 11.46 -21.02
CA GLY A 166 -32.09 10.95 -21.96
C GLY A 166 -30.65 11.21 -21.54
N THR A 167 -29.76 11.33 -22.53
CA THR A 167 -28.32 11.64 -22.38
C THR A 167 -27.86 12.80 -23.26
N HIS A 168 -28.76 13.36 -24.09
CA HIS A 168 -28.44 14.43 -25.02
C HIS A 168 -28.09 15.74 -24.30
N PRO A 169 -27.14 16.54 -24.81
CA PRO A 169 -26.91 17.87 -24.30
C PRO A 169 -28.18 18.71 -24.46
N VAL A 170 -28.49 19.49 -23.43
CA VAL A 170 -29.70 20.31 -23.39
C VAL A 170 -29.32 21.73 -23.77
N SER A 171 -29.94 22.27 -24.82
CA SER A 171 -29.69 23.65 -25.23
C SER A 171 -30.25 24.62 -24.18
N VAL A 172 -29.52 25.72 -23.96
CA VAL A 172 -30.05 26.91 -23.32
C VAL A 172 -30.29 27.97 -24.38
N GLU A 173 -31.43 28.63 -24.30
CA GLU A 173 -31.75 29.78 -25.16
C GLU A 173 -32.16 30.94 -24.26
N VAL A 174 -31.40 32.04 -24.30
CA VAL A 174 -31.74 33.28 -23.64
C VAL A 174 -32.50 34.16 -24.64
N GLY A 175 -33.83 34.01 -24.65
CA GLY A 175 -34.71 34.79 -25.51
C GLY A 175 -34.86 36.22 -25.00
N GLY A 176 -34.54 37.21 -25.84
CA GLY A 176 -34.71 38.63 -25.55
C GLY A 176 -34.41 39.48 -26.78
N ASN A 177 -35.02 40.67 -26.88
CA ASN A 177 -34.95 41.50 -28.09
C ASN A 177 -33.68 42.39 -28.16
N ALA A 178 -32.52 41.82 -27.79
CA ALA A 178 -31.23 42.51 -27.75
C ALA A 178 -30.60 42.57 -29.15
N THR A 179 -30.42 43.78 -29.69
CA THR A 179 -30.19 44.00 -31.13
C THR A 179 -28.73 44.16 -31.58
N SER A 180 -27.73 44.03 -30.71
CA SER A 180 -26.31 44.21 -31.06
C SER A 180 -25.40 43.13 -30.47
N ILE A 181 -25.25 42.02 -31.18
CA ILE A 181 -24.39 40.90 -30.78
C ILE A 181 -23.69 40.34 -32.03
N ASP A 182 -22.35 40.34 -32.04
CA ASP A 182 -21.49 39.95 -33.17
C ASP A 182 -21.34 38.41 -33.26
N PRO A 183 -21.60 37.76 -34.43
CA PRO A 183 -21.69 36.30 -34.53
C PRO A 183 -20.36 35.55 -34.82
N GLN A 184 -19.17 36.17 -34.81
CA GLN A 184 -17.95 35.57 -35.40
C GLN A 184 -16.94 34.85 -34.47
N ILE A 185 -17.28 34.43 -33.25
CA ILE A 185 -16.35 33.66 -32.38
C ILE A 185 -16.93 32.27 -32.03
N THR A 186 -16.09 31.25 -32.11
CA THR A 186 -16.42 29.84 -32.40
C THR A 186 -16.87 28.95 -31.23
N GLU A 187 -17.54 27.86 -31.58
CA GLU A 187 -18.32 26.92 -30.75
C GLU A 187 -17.54 26.11 -29.68
N GLU A 188 -16.21 26.20 -29.61
CA GLU A 188 -15.38 25.24 -28.85
C GLU A 188 -15.25 25.54 -27.34
N GLN A 189 -15.65 26.73 -26.85
CA GLN A 189 -15.41 27.15 -25.45
C GLN A 189 -16.62 27.02 -24.49
N LEU A 190 -17.75 26.48 -24.95
CA LEU A 190 -19.04 26.49 -24.20
C LEU A 190 -19.53 25.14 -23.67
N GLN A 191 -18.67 24.11 -23.61
CA GLN A 191 -19.03 22.81 -23.03
C GLN A 191 -19.00 22.81 -21.50
N VAL A 192 -20.15 23.12 -20.87
CA VAL A 192 -20.34 23.00 -19.42
C VAL A 192 -20.53 21.53 -19.04
N LYS A 193 -19.42 20.85 -18.74
CA LYS A 193 -19.38 19.45 -18.30
C LYS A 193 -19.82 19.29 -16.84
N VAL A 194 -21.10 19.47 -16.52
CA VAL A 194 -21.61 19.08 -15.19
C VAL A 194 -21.75 17.55 -15.11
N MET A 195 -21.30 16.99 -13.99
CA MET A 195 -21.29 15.56 -13.77
C MET A 195 -22.61 15.07 -13.19
N ARG A 196 -23.06 13.87 -13.56
CA ARG A 196 -24.14 13.19 -12.82
C ARG A 196 -23.62 12.80 -11.42
N PRO A 197 -24.37 13.06 -10.34
CA PRO A 197 -24.10 12.38 -9.08
C PRO A 197 -24.24 10.89 -9.34
N VAL A 198 -23.13 10.17 -9.25
CA VAL A 198 -23.10 8.74 -9.59
C VAL A 198 -23.82 7.98 -8.49
N SER A 199 -24.82 7.18 -8.86
CA SER A 199 -25.49 6.29 -7.90
C SER A 199 -24.46 5.42 -7.18
N GLY A 200 -24.52 5.37 -5.85
CA GLY A 200 -23.61 4.55 -5.03
C GLY A 200 -23.60 3.08 -5.43
N LEU A 201 -24.71 2.57 -5.99
CA LEU A 201 -24.78 1.23 -6.57
C LEU A 201 -23.84 1.07 -7.78
N THR A 202 -23.79 2.05 -8.68
CA THR A 202 -22.88 2.06 -9.84
C THR A 202 -21.43 2.13 -9.38
N THR A 203 -21.12 2.96 -8.37
CA THR A 203 -19.79 3.02 -7.73
C THR A 203 -19.37 1.64 -7.21
N LEU A 204 -20.27 0.95 -6.49
CA LEU A 204 -20.02 -0.37 -5.92
C LEU A 204 -19.82 -1.44 -6.99
N ILE A 205 -20.59 -1.39 -8.09
CA ILE A 205 -20.42 -2.29 -9.24
C ILE A 205 -19.06 -2.08 -9.90
N VAL A 206 -18.67 -0.82 -10.21
CA VAL A 206 -17.35 -0.50 -10.80
C VAL A 206 -16.22 -0.97 -9.89
N PHE A 207 -16.33 -0.71 -8.58
CA PHE A 207 -15.39 -1.18 -7.56
C PHE A 207 -15.25 -2.71 -7.55
N ALA A 208 -16.39 -3.42 -7.53
CA ALA A 208 -16.41 -4.88 -7.49
C ALA A 208 -15.78 -5.50 -8.75
N ILE A 209 -16.07 -4.96 -9.94
CA ILE A 209 -15.46 -5.42 -11.20
C ILE A 209 -13.95 -5.17 -11.17
N ALA A 210 -13.50 -3.95 -10.81
CA ALA A 210 -12.08 -3.62 -10.75
C ALA A 210 -11.32 -4.50 -9.74
N ALA A 211 -11.90 -4.75 -8.57
CA ALA A 211 -11.34 -5.64 -7.55
C ALA A 211 -11.24 -7.10 -8.05
N VAL A 212 -12.28 -7.63 -8.71
CA VAL A 212 -12.27 -8.99 -9.28
C VAL A 212 -11.21 -9.13 -10.38
N VAL A 213 -11.11 -8.16 -11.30
CA VAL A 213 -10.08 -8.18 -12.37
C VAL A 213 -8.67 -8.09 -11.77
N THR A 214 -8.46 -7.25 -10.75
CA THR A 214 -7.18 -7.18 -10.04
C THR A 214 -6.83 -8.50 -9.37
N LEU A 215 -7.78 -9.15 -8.69
CA LEU A 215 -7.58 -10.45 -8.06
C LEU A 215 -7.27 -11.56 -9.09
N ILE A 216 -7.87 -11.50 -10.28
CA ILE A 216 -7.53 -12.41 -11.40
C ILE A 216 -6.09 -12.18 -11.87
N LEU A 217 -5.66 -10.94 -12.07
CA LEU A 217 -4.29 -10.62 -12.48
C LEU A 217 -3.25 -11.03 -11.41
N VAL A 218 -3.52 -10.77 -10.13
CA VAL A 218 -2.70 -11.26 -9.01
C VAL A 218 -2.68 -12.80 -8.98
N GLY A 219 -3.80 -13.45 -9.27
CA GLY A 219 -3.91 -14.90 -9.42
C GLY A 219 -3.08 -15.47 -10.58
N ILE A 220 -3.00 -14.76 -11.70
CA ILE A 220 -2.14 -15.12 -12.85
C ILE A 220 -0.66 -14.97 -12.47
N ILE A 221 -0.27 -13.85 -11.85
CA ILE A 221 1.10 -13.64 -11.34
C ILE A 221 1.49 -14.74 -10.35
N TYR A 222 0.57 -15.11 -9.44
CA TYR A 222 0.73 -16.22 -8.50
C TYR A 222 0.90 -17.57 -9.20
N ALA A 223 0.13 -17.84 -10.26
CA ALA A 223 0.24 -19.07 -11.04
C ALA A 223 1.60 -19.16 -11.75
N LEU A 224 2.04 -18.07 -12.41
CA LEU A 224 3.34 -17.97 -13.06
C LEU A 224 4.50 -18.14 -12.05
N ALA A 225 4.38 -17.52 -10.86
CA ALA A 225 5.34 -17.72 -9.77
C ALA A 225 5.35 -19.18 -9.27
N THR A 226 4.20 -19.85 -9.26
CA THR A 226 4.08 -21.28 -8.89
C THR A 226 4.76 -22.19 -9.92
N GLU A 227 4.60 -21.93 -11.23
CA GLU A 227 5.33 -22.68 -12.25
C GLU A 227 6.84 -22.43 -12.19
N SER A 228 7.27 -21.18 -11.96
CA SER A 228 8.67 -20.85 -11.70
C SER A 228 9.23 -21.55 -10.46
N LYS A 229 8.43 -21.73 -9.41
CA LYS A 229 8.81 -22.55 -8.24
C LYS A 229 9.04 -24.01 -8.61
N LYS A 230 8.21 -24.62 -9.47
CA LYS A 230 8.40 -26.02 -9.90
C LYS A 230 9.71 -26.21 -10.67
N THR A 231 10.03 -25.35 -11.63
CA THR A 231 11.26 -25.47 -12.43
C THR A 231 12.52 -25.27 -11.58
N ASN A 232 12.51 -24.29 -10.65
CA ASN A 232 13.61 -24.04 -9.72
C ASN A 232 13.79 -25.13 -8.64
N LEU A 233 12.74 -25.89 -8.31
CA LEU A 233 12.84 -27.01 -7.36
C LEU A 233 13.32 -28.31 -8.01
N ALA A 234 13.11 -28.49 -9.33
CA ALA A 234 13.57 -29.66 -10.05
C ALA A 234 15.11 -29.74 -10.09
N SER A 235 15.80 -28.60 -10.26
CA SER A 235 17.27 -28.52 -10.23
C SER A 235 17.88 -28.64 -8.82
N ASN A 236 17.14 -28.29 -7.76
CA ASN A 236 17.62 -28.28 -6.38
C ASN A 236 17.16 -29.50 -5.56
N SER A 237 16.84 -30.62 -6.21
CA SER A 237 16.13 -31.76 -5.59
C SER A 237 16.86 -32.47 -4.45
N LEU A 238 18.16 -32.21 -4.26
CA LEU A 238 18.98 -32.73 -3.14
C LEU A 238 18.74 -32.03 -1.78
N LYS A 239 18.12 -30.84 -1.72
CA LYS A 239 17.82 -30.10 -0.47
C LYS A 239 16.35 -30.21 -0.02
N LYS A 240 15.71 -31.36 -0.23
CA LYS A 240 14.24 -31.49 -0.18
C LYS A 240 13.62 -31.91 1.17
N SER A 241 14.38 -32.08 2.25
CA SER A 241 13.87 -32.80 3.45
C SER A 241 12.92 -32.02 4.37
N ASN A 242 12.96 -30.68 4.41
CA ASN A 242 12.29 -29.94 5.49
C ASN A 242 11.59 -28.62 5.13
N GLN A 243 11.53 -28.25 3.84
CA GLN A 243 10.80 -27.02 3.46
C GLN A 243 9.29 -27.26 3.62
N LYS A 244 8.70 -26.72 4.71
CA LYS A 244 7.24 -26.61 4.91
C LYS A 244 6.57 -26.16 3.61
N ASN A 245 5.31 -26.54 3.41
CA ASN A 245 4.49 -26.11 2.26
C ASN A 245 4.21 -24.60 2.28
N LEU A 246 5.24 -23.79 1.99
CA LEU A 246 5.15 -22.35 1.81
C LEU A 246 4.23 -22.08 0.62
N ASN A 247 3.21 -21.25 0.85
CA ASN A 247 2.29 -20.79 -0.19
C ASN A 247 3.09 -20.04 -1.27
N SER A 248 2.67 -20.05 -2.54
CA SER A 248 3.48 -19.41 -3.59
C SER A 248 3.60 -17.89 -3.44
N LEU A 249 2.68 -17.24 -2.70
CA LEU A 249 2.80 -15.84 -2.28
C LEU A 249 3.98 -15.64 -1.32
N GLU A 250 4.08 -16.50 -0.30
CA GLU A 250 5.19 -16.49 0.65
C GLU A 250 6.50 -16.70 -0.10
N TRP A 251 6.55 -17.65 -1.03
CA TRP A 251 7.72 -17.92 -1.87
C TRP A 251 8.14 -16.71 -2.76
N LEU A 252 7.18 -15.92 -3.24
CA LEU A 252 7.47 -14.71 -4.03
C LEU A 252 8.04 -13.58 -3.15
N LEU A 253 7.52 -13.43 -1.93
CA LEU A 253 7.99 -12.46 -0.93
C LEU A 253 9.30 -12.88 -0.24
N LEU A 254 9.59 -14.19 -0.20
CA LEU A 254 10.75 -14.79 0.47
C LEU A 254 12.06 -14.47 -0.25
N ASP A 255 13.04 -13.97 0.48
CA ASP A 255 14.41 -13.93 -0.01
C ASP A 255 15.05 -15.32 0.05
N ARG A 256 15.52 -15.84 -1.10
CA ARG A 256 15.99 -17.23 -1.20
C ARG A 256 17.31 -17.45 -0.47
N GLN A 257 18.18 -16.43 -0.40
CA GLN A 257 19.49 -16.53 0.24
C GLN A 257 19.37 -16.61 1.77
N THR A 258 18.41 -15.88 2.34
CA THR A 258 18.32 -15.63 3.78
C THR A 258 17.15 -16.35 4.44
N ASN A 259 16.25 -16.91 3.64
CA ASN A 259 15.00 -17.56 4.05
C ASN A 259 14.09 -16.66 4.92
N THR A 260 14.15 -15.33 4.73
CA THR A 260 13.29 -14.35 5.43
C THR A 260 12.45 -13.52 4.44
N PHE A 261 11.33 -12.94 4.86
CA PHE A 261 10.56 -12.07 3.96
C PHE A 261 11.30 -10.77 3.60
N SER A 262 11.27 -10.43 2.31
CA SER A 262 11.95 -9.26 1.75
C SER A 262 11.01 -8.05 1.69
N LEU A 263 11.30 -7.04 2.51
CA LEU A 263 10.57 -5.78 2.57
C LEU A 263 10.40 -5.10 1.20
N ALA A 264 11.47 -5.03 0.40
CA ALA A 264 11.44 -4.41 -0.92
C ALA A 264 10.54 -5.18 -1.91
N ARG A 265 10.50 -6.53 -1.83
CA ARG A 265 9.57 -7.33 -2.64
C ARG A 265 8.13 -7.11 -2.21
N THR A 266 7.87 -7.06 -0.89
CA THR A 266 6.53 -6.77 -0.36
C THR A 266 6.04 -5.40 -0.79
N GLN A 267 6.88 -4.37 -0.74
CA GLN A 267 6.56 -3.02 -1.21
C GLN A 267 6.29 -2.98 -2.72
N PHE A 268 7.11 -3.66 -3.53
CA PHE A 268 6.89 -3.77 -4.97
C PHE A 268 5.54 -4.42 -5.30
N VAL A 269 5.20 -5.54 -4.65
CA VAL A 269 3.91 -6.24 -4.83
C VAL A 269 2.73 -5.39 -4.34
N TRP A 270 2.88 -4.71 -3.20
CA TRP A 270 1.88 -3.79 -2.66
C TRP A 270 1.55 -2.67 -3.64
N TRP A 271 2.57 -1.93 -4.10
CA TRP A 271 2.37 -0.85 -5.07
C TRP A 271 1.86 -1.38 -6.41
N LEU A 272 2.41 -2.48 -6.94
CA LEU A 272 1.92 -3.10 -8.18
C LEU A 272 0.42 -3.41 -8.11
N THR A 273 -0.05 -3.92 -6.96
CA THR A 273 -1.47 -4.23 -6.74
C THR A 273 -2.33 -2.96 -6.70
N ILE A 274 -1.88 -1.92 -5.98
CA ILE A 274 -2.58 -0.62 -5.89
C ILE A 274 -2.69 0.05 -7.27
N ILE A 275 -1.64 -0.01 -8.09
CA ILE A 275 -1.61 0.57 -9.44
C ILE A 275 -2.62 -0.12 -10.34
N VAL A 276 -2.53 -1.45 -10.42
CA VAL A 276 -3.38 -2.25 -11.30
C VAL A 276 -4.84 -2.06 -10.89
N PHE A 277 -5.13 -2.06 -9.58
CA PHE A 277 -6.45 -1.73 -9.07
C PHE A 277 -6.90 -0.32 -9.47
N GLY A 278 -6.08 0.71 -9.20
CA GLY A 278 -6.47 2.10 -9.43
C GLY A 278 -6.66 2.44 -10.90
N TYR A 279 -5.80 1.90 -11.76
CA TYR A 279 -5.91 2.02 -13.21
C TYR A 279 -7.20 1.38 -13.73
N LEU A 280 -7.47 0.13 -13.35
CA LEU A 280 -8.68 -0.58 -13.74
C LEU A 280 -9.95 0.10 -13.20
N PHE A 281 -9.93 0.57 -11.95
CA PHE A 281 -11.06 1.24 -11.33
C PHE A 281 -11.43 2.53 -12.05
N LEU A 282 -10.46 3.40 -12.37
CA LEU A 282 -10.74 4.60 -13.16
C LEU A 282 -11.11 4.27 -14.61
N PHE A 283 -10.47 3.28 -15.24
CA PHE A 283 -10.75 2.92 -16.64
C PHE A 283 -12.19 2.39 -16.80
N ILE A 284 -12.59 1.45 -15.93
CA ILE A 284 -13.95 0.92 -15.89
C ILE A 284 -14.93 2.02 -15.46
N GLY A 285 -14.57 2.86 -14.48
CA GLY A 285 -15.38 3.97 -14.03
C GLY A 285 -15.71 4.97 -15.14
N ARG A 286 -14.69 5.46 -15.86
CA ARG A 286 -14.88 6.38 -17.00
C ARG A 286 -15.62 5.70 -18.16
N GLY A 287 -15.29 4.46 -18.49
CA GLY A 287 -15.97 3.69 -19.53
C GLY A 287 -17.46 3.45 -19.26
N VAL A 288 -17.83 3.09 -18.02
CA VAL A 288 -19.21 2.77 -17.62
C VAL A 288 -20.05 4.02 -17.31
N ILE A 289 -19.47 5.04 -16.68
CA ILE A 289 -20.21 6.22 -16.19
C ILE A 289 -20.17 7.38 -17.18
N GLN A 290 -19.02 7.62 -17.81
CA GLN A 290 -18.83 8.73 -18.75
C GLN A 290 -19.01 8.29 -20.21
N GLY A 291 -18.98 6.98 -20.49
CA GLY A 291 -18.96 6.43 -21.86
C GLY A 291 -17.60 6.58 -22.56
N ILE A 292 -16.56 7.00 -21.84
CA ILE A 292 -15.25 7.36 -22.39
C ILE A 292 -14.24 6.25 -22.11
N TRP A 293 -13.83 5.53 -23.16
CA TRP A 293 -12.89 4.42 -23.11
C TRP A 293 -11.48 4.85 -23.56
N GLU A 294 -10.87 5.76 -22.80
CA GLU A 294 -9.53 6.28 -23.04
C GLU A 294 -8.48 5.62 -22.13
N PHE A 295 -7.25 5.50 -22.62
CA PHE A 295 -6.12 5.11 -21.77
C PHE A 295 -5.82 6.21 -20.75
N ILE A 296 -5.74 5.83 -19.47
CA ILE A 296 -5.55 6.79 -18.39
C ILE A 296 -4.06 7.14 -18.26
N PRO A 297 -3.70 8.44 -18.19
CA PRO A 297 -2.31 8.83 -17.99
C PRO A 297 -1.80 8.41 -16.60
N LEU A 298 -0.61 7.82 -16.58
CA LEU A 298 0.11 7.41 -15.34
C LEU A 298 0.86 8.58 -14.69
N SER A 299 0.44 9.82 -14.95
CA SER A 299 1.10 11.05 -14.48
C SER A 299 1.17 11.11 -12.96
N GLY A 300 2.32 11.53 -12.42
CA GLY A 300 2.63 11.52 -10.99
C GLY A 300 2.88 10.11 -10.42
N PHE A 301 2.07 9.13 -10.81
CA PHE A 301 2.17 7.77 -10.28
C PHE A 301 3.50 7.09 -10.66
N ALA A 302 3.96 7.23 -11.91
CA ALA A 302 5.17 6.58 -12.43
C ALA A 302 6.41 6.71 -11.51
N TYR A 303 6.55 7.83 -10.78
CA TYR A 303 7.65 8.05 -9.85
C TYR A 303 7.66 7.09 -8.65
N THR A 304 6.52 6.75 -8.05
CA THR A 304 6.52 5.82 -6.88
C THR A 304 6.84 4.38 -7.26
N PHE A 305 6.35 3.93 -8.42
CA PHE A 305 6.73 2.62 -8.95
C PHE A 305 8.20 2.59 -9.38
N LEU A 306 8.71 3.67 -10.00
CA LEU A 306 10.12 3.80 -10.32
C LEU A 306 10.99 3.78 -9.06
N ILE A 307 10.65 4.54 -8.01
CA ILE A 307 11.33 4.50 -6.71
C ILE A 307 11.30 3.09 -6.11
N SER A 308 10.15 2.41 -6.14
CA SER A 308 10.00 1.04 -5.62
C SER A 308 10.84 0.03 -6.41
N LEU A 309 10.87 0.16 -7.74
CA LEU A 309 11.66 -0.70 -8.64
C LEU A 309 13.16 -0.46 -8.46
N ILE A 310 13.61 0.80 -8.41
CA ILE A 310 15.00 1.16 -8.11
C ILE A 310 15.39 0.60 -6.74
N THR A 311 14.56 0.82 -5.71
CA THR A 311 14.81 0.30 -4.35
C THR A 311 14.96 -1.22 -4.35
N LEU A 312 14.12 -1.95 -5.11
CA LEU A 312 14.21 -3.40 -5.24
C LEU A 312 15.50 -3.85 -5.94
N VAL A 313 15.85 -3.23 -7.08
CA VAL A 313 17.05 -3.57 -7.86
C VAL A 313 18.32 -3.22 -7.08
N THR A 314 18.41 -2.02 -6.51
CA THR A 314 19.54 -1.61 -5.68
C THR A 314 19.64 -2.48 -4.42
N ALA A 315 18.54 -2.82 -3.76
CA ALA A 315 18.58 -3.73 -2.60
C ALA A 315 19.07 -5.14 -2.95
N GLN A 316 18.85 -5.62 -4.18
CA GLN A 316 19.43 -6.88 -4.68
C GLN A 316 20.92 -6.70 -4.96
N ALA A 317 21.31 -5.67 -5.71
CA ALA A 317 22.70 -5.36 -6.05
C ALA A 317 23.60 -5.12 -4.81
N THR A 318 23.09 -4.41 -3.79
CA THR A 318 23.80 -4.24 -2.51
C THR A 318 23.97 -5.59 -1.81
N SER A 319 22.97 -6.48 -1.83
CA SER A 319 23.08 -7.81 -1.20
C SER A 319 24.08 -8.73 -1.92
N THR A 320 24.31 -8.55 -3.22
CA THR A 320 25.39 -9.26 -3.95
C THR A 320 26.78 -8.68 -3.72
N LEU A 321 26.90 -7.41 -3.32
CA LEU A 321 28.18 -6.73 -3.11
C LEU A 321 28.65 -6.70 -1.64
N ARG A 322 27.72 -6.69 -0.69
CA ARG A 322 27.96 -6.56 0.76
C ARG A 322 27.56 -7.82 1.55
N GLY A 323 27.28 -8.92 0.87
CA GLY A 323 26.78 -10.15 1.49
C GLY A 323 25.30 -10.08 1.87
N SER A 324 24.76 -11.24 2.26
CA SER A 324 23.33 -11.39 2.54
C SER A 324 22.93 -10.84 3.92
N LYS A 325 21.65 -10.47 4.09
CA LYS A 325 21.05 -10.32 5.43
C LYS A 325 21.15 -11.70 6.09
N GLY A 326 21.78 -11.80 7.27
CA GLY A 326 22.04 -13.09 7.91
C GLY A 326 20.80 -13.97 8.02
N SER A 327 20.98 -15.29 7.90
CA SER A 327 19.87 -16.25 7.85
C SER A 327 19.03 -16.14 9.13
N GLY A 328 17.76 -15.75 8.98
CA GLY A 328 16.90 -15.48 10.13
C GLY A 328 16.54 -16.75 10.90
N ASP A 329 15.51 -16.66 11.74
CA ASP A 329 14.87 -17.89 12.22
C ASP A 329 14.37 -18.73 11.03
N VAL A 330 14.53 -20.05 11.13
CA VAL A 330 14.36 -20.98 9.98
C VAL A 330 12.94 -20.98 9.39
N ASN A 331 11.97 -20.47 10.13
CA ASN A 331 10.62 -20.27 9.64
C ASN A 331 10.44 -18.77 9.35
N PRO A 332 10.24 -18.35 8.08
CA PRO A 332 10.01 -16.94 7.76
C PRO A 332 8.76 -16.42 8.49
N THR A 333 8.86 -15.19 9.01
CA THR A 333 7.80 -14.56 9.80
C THR A 333 7.46 -13.17 9.27
N TRP A 334 6.23 -12.70 9.44
CA TRP A 334 5.87 -11.32 9.07
C TRP A 334 6.69 -10.26 9.81
N SER A 335 7.22 -10.59 10.99
CA SER A 335 8.21 -9.78 11.71
C SER A 335 9.49 -9.55 10.90
N ASP A 336 9.90 -10.44 9.99
CA ASP A 336 11.13 -10.30 9.17
C ASP A 336 11.15 -9.04 8.29
N LEU A 337 9.97 -8.48 7.99
CA LEU A 337 9.81 -7.21 7.28
C LEU A 337 10.42 -6.06 8.08
N VAL A 338 10.29 -6.08 9.41
CA VAL A 338 10.79 -5.05 10.34
C VAL A 338 12.02 -5.51 11.15
N VAL A 339 12.25 -6.81 11.28
CA VAL A 339 13.36 -7.42 12.03
C VAL A 339 14.55 -7.76 11.12
N HIS A 340 15.75 -7.47 11.59
CA HIS A 340 17.03 -7.80 10.95
C HIS A 340 17.95 -8.47 11.96
N GLY A 341 18.47 -9.67 11.65
CA GLY A 341 19.37 -10.40 12.56
C GLY A 341 18.79 -10.70 13.94
N GLY A 342 17.46 -10.62 14.11
CA GLY A 342 16.79 -10.74 15.41
C GLY A 342 16.44 -9.43 16.13
N VAL A 343 16.93 -8.29 15.65
CA VAL A 343 16.68 -6.95 16.22
C VAL A 343 15.66 -6.18 15.37
N VAL A 344 14.77 -5.41 15.99
CA VAL A 344 13.85 -4.52 15.26
C VAL A 344 14.64 -3.37 14.64
N ALA A 345 14.61 -3.29 13.31
CA ALA A 345 15.27 -2.24 12.54
C ALA A 345 14.29 -1.08 12.33
N LEU A 346 14.48 0.01 13.07
CA LEU A 346 13.56 1.16 13.10
C LEU A 346 13.32 1.76 11.70
N GLU A 347 14.34 1.79 10.84
CA GLU A 347 14.21 2.30 9.47
C GLU A 347 13.23 1.46 8.62
N ARG A 348 13.14 0.15 8.90
CA ARG A 348 12.18 -0.75 8.25
C ARG A 348 10.78 -0.57 8.78
N VAL A 349 10.62 -0.35 10.09
CA VAL A 349 9.32 -0.01 10.71
C VAL A 349 8.76 1.25 10.07
N GLN A 350 9.57 2.31 9.99
CA GLN A 350 9.20 3.56 9.31
C GLN A 350 8.77 3.30 7.87
N GLN A 351 9.55 2.53 7.11
CA GLN A 351 9.25 2.25 5.70
C GLN A 351 7.96 1.41 5.53
N VAL A 352 7.66 0.45 6.42
CA VAL A 352 6.39 -0.31 6.42
C VAL A 352 5.21 0.61 6.72
N VAL A 353 5.31 1.41 7.79
CA VAL A 353 4.22 2.30 8.25
C VAL A 353 3.87 3.34 7.18
N TRP A 354 4.85 4.02 6.59
CA TRP A 354 4.57 5.01 5.54
C TRP A 354 4.00 4.39 4.26
N ASN A 355 4.50 3.24 3.81
CA ASN A 355 3.92 2.57 2.63
C ASN A 355 2.46 2.15 2.85
N LEU A 356 2.09 1.77 4.08
CA LEU A 356 0.71 1.45 4.44
C LEU A 356 -0.17 2.72 4.45
N ILE A 357 0.27 3.77 5.14
CA ILE A 357 -0.47 5.05 5.24
C ILE A 357 -0.70 5.65 3.86
N ILE A 358 0.36 5.79 3.04
CA ILE A 358 0.27 6.40 1.71
C ILE A 358 -0.54 5.52 0.76
N GLY A 359 -0.40 4.19 0.84
CA GLY A 359 -1.20 3.26 0.03
C GLY A 359 -2.70 3.31 0.35
N ILE A 360 -3.07 3.39 1.62
CA ILE A 360 -4.47 3.56 2.05
C ILE A 360 -4.99 4.94 1.63
N ALA A 361 -4.24 6.02 1.88
CA ALA A 361 -4.62 7.38 1.50
C ALA A 361 -4.85 7.49 -0.02
N PHE A 362 -3.99 6.87 -0.83
CA PHE A 362 -4.14 6.81 -2.28
C PHE A 362 -5.46 6.13 -2.69
N ILE A 363 -5.79 4.97 -2.10
CA ILE A 363 -7.06 4.27 -2.38
C ILE A 363 -8.25 5.14 -1.97
N VAL A 364 -8.22 5.79 -0.80
CA VAL A 364 -9.31 6.65 -0.33
C VAL A 364 -9.50 7.85 -1.26
N ILE A 365 -8.43 8.56 -1.63
CA ILE A 365 -8.50 9.69 -2.57
C ILE A 365 -9.06 9.22 -3.90
N LEU A 366 -8.57 8.10 -4.44
CA LEU A 366 -9.08 7.50 -5.67
C LEU A 366 -10.59 7.22 -5.60
N LEU A 367 -11.07 6.56 -4.54
CA LEU A 367 -12.49 6.22 -4.36
C LEU A 367 -13.39 7.45 -4.19
N VAL A 368 -12.85 8.57 -3.68
CA VAL A 368 -13.60 9.83 -3.51
C VAL A 368 -13.60 10.67 -4.79
N THR A 369 -12.49 10.70 -5.55
CA THR A 369 -12.31 11.62 -6.69
C THR A 369 -12.54 10.99 -8.07
N TYR A 370 -12.76 9.68 -8.18
CA TYR A 370 -12.85 8.97 -9.46
C TYR A 370 -13.90 9.50 -10.45
N THR A 371 -14.92 10.22 -9.98
CA THR A 371 -15.95 10.82 -10.84
C THR A 371 -15.36 11.94 -11.67
N THR A 372 -14.56 12.82 -11.07
CA THR A 372 -13.94 14.00 -11.69
C THR A 372 -12.52 13.74 -12.20
N ALA A 373 -11.80 12.77 -11.64
CA ALA A 373 -10.42 12.48 -11.96
C ALA A 373 -10.24 11.95 -13.40
N SER A 374 -9.48 12.67 -14.22
CA SER A 374 -9.05 12.24 -15.56
C SER A 374 -7.76 11.39 -15.53
N SER A 375 -6.96 11.52 -14.47
CA SER A 375 -5.71 10.80 -14.21
C SER A 375 -5.76 10.07 -12.86
N LEU A 376 -4.75 9.23 -12.58
CA LEU A 376 -4.51 8.76 -11.20
C LEU A 376 -4.21 9.95 -10.26
N PRO A 377 -4.50 9.82 -8.95
CA PRO A 377 -4.10 10.81 -7.96
C PRO A 377 -2.60 11.07 -7.98
N SER A 378 -2.20 12.35 -8.05
CA SER A 378 -0.81 12.74 -7.87
C SER A 378 -0.41 12.56 -6.41
N ILE A 379 0.80 12.03 -6.19
CA ILE A 379 1.41 11.96 -4.86
C ILE A 379 2.27 13.22 -4.70
N PRO A 380 2.09 14.03 -3.64
CA PRO A 380 2.86 15.25 -3.41
C PRO A 380 4.37 15.01 -3.47
N SER A 381 5.11 15.97 -4.04
CA SER A 381 6.57 15.92 -4.20
C SER A 381 7.30 15.68 -2.88
N GLU A 382 6.77 16.22 -1.79
CA GLU A 382 7.31 16.14 -0.44
C GLU A 382 7.23 14.70 0.08
N ILE A 383 6.14 14.00 -0.24
CA ILE A 383 5.95 12.59 0.09
C ILE A 383 6.85 11.70 -0.79
N LEU A 384 6.98 12.02 -2.10
CA LEU A 384 7.91 11.32 -2.99
C LEU A 384 9.37 11.45 -2.52
N VAL A 385 9.78 12.65 -2.12
CA VAL A 385 11.11 12.93 -1.55
C VAL A 385 11.28 12.21 -0.21
N LEU A 386 10.28 12.22 0.68
CA LEU A 386 10.36 11.49 1.96
C LEU A 386 10.46 9.97 1.75
N MET A 387 9.73 9.40 0.79
CA MET A 387 9.88 7.99 0.39
C MET A 387 11.27 7.71 -0.21
N GLY A 388 11.78 8.61 -1.05
CA GLY A 388 13.13 8.53 -1.63
C GLY A 388 14.23 8.58 -0.56
N ILE A 389 14.12 9.48 0.41
CA ILE A 389 15.03 9.56 1.57
C ILE A 389 14.93 8.30 2.42
N SER A 390 13.73 7.77 2.67
CA SER A 390 13.55 6.52 3.42
C SER A 390 14.16 5.31 2.70
N ALA A 391 13.98 5.21 1.38
CA ALA A 391 14.62 4.19 0.55
C ALA A 391 16.15 4.34 0.50
N GLY A 392 16.64 5.56 0.33
CA GLY A 392 18.07 5.90 0.36
C GLY A 392 18.70 5.59 1.72
N GLY A 393 18.02 5.89 2.82
CA GLY A 393 18.43 5.53 4.17
C GLY A 393 18.43 4.02 4.43
N TYR A 394 17.46 3.28 3.87
CA TYR A 394 17.45 1.81 3.90
C TYR A 394 18.63 1.21 3.10
N ILE A 395 18.90 1.73 1.91
CA ILE A 395 20.03 1.30 1.06
C ILE A 395 21.37 1.66 1.72
N GLY A 396 21.52 2.88 2.22
CA GLY A 396 22.72 3.36 2.92
C GLY A 396 22.95 2.58 4.22
N GLY A 397 21.91 2.35 5.01
CA GLY A 397 21.96 1.50 6.20
C GLY A 397 22.37 0.06 5.88
N LYS A 398 21.89 -0.51 4.77
CA LYS A 398 22.38 -1.80 4.24
C LYS A 398 23.85 -1.74 3.78
N ALA A 399 24.27 -0.65 3.14
CA ALA A 399 25.61 -0.48 2.61
C ALA A 399 26.67 -0.26 3.71
N VAL A 400 26.29 0.28 4.87
CA VAL A 400 27.17 0.47 6.03
C VAL A 400 27.20 -0.76 6.95
N ARG A 401 26.11 -1.54 7.01
CA ARG A 401 26.05 -2.78 7.80
C ARG A 401 26.97 -3.87 7.24
N LYS A 402 27.46 -4.70 8.16
CA LYS A 402 28.21 -5.92 7.87
C LYS A 402 27.29 -6.99 7.30
N ALA A 403 27.85 -7.89 6.49
CA ALA A 403 27.16 -9.09 6.07
C ALA A 403 26.72 -9.91 7.30
N GLY A 404 25.49 -10.41 7.30
CA GLY A 404 25.02 -11.26 8.39
C GLY A 404 25.41 -12.71 8.15
N PRO A 405 25.64 -13.50 9.22
CA PRO A 405 26.10 -14.87 9.09
C PRO A 405 25.04 -15.76 8.41
N ASN A 406 25.50 -16.81 7.71
CA ASN A 406 24.62 -17.78 7.06
C ASN A 406 25.17 -19.20 7.20
N ILE A 407 24.52 -20.05 8.01
CA ILE A 407 24.95 -21.45 8.21
C ILE A 407 24.44 -22.31 7.05
N SER A 408 25.34 -22.74 6.18
CA SER A 408 25.01 -23.59 5.03
C SER A 408 25.00 -25.08 5.38
N GLN A 409 25.86 -25.49 6.33
CA GLN A 409 26.10 -26.86 6.74
C GLN A 409 26.62 -26.93 8.18
N VAL A 410 26.24 -27.98 8.90
CA VAL A 410 26.86 -28.36 10.18
C VAL A 410 27.27 -29.83 10.10
N VAL A 411 28.46 -30.16 10.62
CA VAL A 411 28.98 -31.54 10.70
C VAL A 411 29.45 -31.80 12.12
N LEU A 412 28.98 -32.90 12.70
CA LEU A 412 29.54 -33.49 13.92
C LEU A 412 30.58 -34.55 13.51
N TRP A 413 31.80 -34.39 13.99
CA TRP A 413 32.92 -35.31 13.79
C TRP A 413 33.25 -36.03 15.09
N GLY A 414 33.75 -37.27 14.96
CA GLY A 414 33.91 -38.18 16.08
C GLY A 414 32.56 -38.82 16.47
N GLU A 415 32.58 -40.11 16.76
CA GLU A 415 31.51 -40.73 17.55
C GLU A 415 31.95 -40.69 19.01
N PRO A 416 31.06 -40.36 19.96
CA PRO A 416 31.41 -40.23 21.37
C PRO A 416 31.53 -41.60 22.06
N GLU A 417 32.16 -42.60 21.41
CA GLU A 417 32.25 -43.97 21.95
C GLU A 417 33.27 -44.10 23.09
N ASP A 418 34.32 -43.27 23.08
CA ASP A 418 35.43 -43.32 24.06
C ASP A 418 35.82 -41.91 24.54
N TYR A 419 36.28 -41.80 25.79
CA TYR A 419 36.88 -40.57 26.36
C TYR A 419 38.08 -40.02 25.57
N ASN A 420 38.72 -40.85 24.73
CA ASN A 420 39.82 -40.44 23.86
C ASN A 420 39.36 -39.89 22.49
N SER A 421 38.06 -39.95 22.19
CA SER A 421 37.50 -39.18 21.07
C SER A 421 37.48 -37.70 21.45
N ASP A 422 38.03 -36.83 20.59
CA ASP A 422 37.80 -35.38 20.62
C ASP A 422 36.69 -35.09 19.60
N PRO A 423 35.41 -35.18 20.00
CA PRO A 423 34.33 -34.84 19.10
C PRO A 423 34.36 -33.35 18.81
N GLN A 424 34.04 -32.99 17.58
CA GLN A 424 34.16 -31.62 17.10
C GLN A 424 32.97 -31.26 16.22
N LEU A 425 32.47 -30.04 16.37
CA LEU A 425 31.37 -29.52 15.56
C LEU A 425 31.90 -28.49 14.57
N THR A 426 31.88 -28.79 13.28
CA THR A 426 32.24 -27.83 12.23
C THR A 426 30.98 -27.15 11.69
N LEU A 427 30.94 -25.83 11.79
CA LEU A 427 29.97 -24.97 11.14
C LEU A 427 30.59 -24.48 9.83
N SER A 428 29.89 -24.64 8.71
CA SER A 428 30.30 -24.12 7.40
C SER A 428 29.22 -23.19 6.85
N GLY A 429 29.62 -22.13 6.15
CA GLY A 429 28.73 -21.06 5.77
C GLY A 429 29.44 -19.86 5.16
N GLU A 430 28.81 -18.69 5.32
CA GLU A 430 29.30 -17.41 4.82
C GLU A 430 29.18 -16.35 5.93
N HIS A 431 30.10 -15.38 5.95
CA HIS A 431 30.05 -14.20 6.82
C HIS A 431 29.94 -14.49 8.33
N PHE A 432 30.49 -15.62 8.81
CA PHE A 432 30.71 -15.79 10.24
C PHE A 432 31.80 -14.80 10.66
N SER A 433 31.66 -14.09 11.78
CA SER A 433 32.80 -13.38 12.37
C SER A 433 33.95 -14.37 12.63
N GLN A 434 35.19 -13.89 12.67
CA GLN A 434 36.29 -14.72 13.17
C GLN A 434 35.97 -15.23 14.59
N ALA A 435 36.56 -16.37 14.99
CA ALA A 435 36.34 -17.00 16.29
C ALA A 435 36.37 -16.02 17.49
N GLY A 436 37.22 -14.98 17.42
CA GLY A 436 37.32 -13.89 18.39
C GLY A 436 36.08 -13.01 18.58
N GLY A 437 34.99 -13.27 17.86
CA GLY A 437 33.76 -12.50 17.91
C GLY A 437 32.51 -13.33 17.60
N VAL A 438 32.51 -14.63 17.89
CA VAL A 438 31.36 -15.51 17.68
C VAL A 438 30.92 -16.17 18.99
N ILE A 439 29.61 -16.20 19.19
CA ILE A 439 28.95 -17.01 20.22
C ILE A 439 28.13 -18.09 19.50
N VAL A 440 28.27 -19.34 19.93
CA VAL A 440 27.46 -20.46 19.38
C VAL A 440 26.57 -21.03 20.48
N GLN A 441 25.26 -20.88 20.32
CA GLN A 441 24.26 -21.43 21.22
C GLN A 441 23.67 -22.71 20.64
N MET A 442 23.71 -23.79 21.42
CA MET A 442 23.11 -25.10 21.08
C MET A 442 21.96 -25.38 22.03
N VAL A 443 20.81 -25.80 21.50
CA VAL A 443 19.57 -26.03 22.26
C VAL A 443 18.86 -27.27 21.70
N PHE A 444 18.38 -28.17 22.56
CA PHE A 444 17.57 -29.30 22.11
C PHE A 444 16.15 -28.86 21.76
N LEU A 445 15.54 -29.60 20.83
CA LEU A 445 14.18 -29.40 20.35
C LEU A 445 13.27 -30.51 20.88
N ASP A 446 12.05 -30.14 21.27
CA ASP A 446 10.99 -31.12 21.54
C ASP A 446 10.45 -31.75 20.23
N GLU A 447 9.51 -32.68 20.35
CA GLU A 447 8.91 -33.37 19.19
C GLU A 447 8.10 -32.43 18.27
N ASN A 448 7.73 -31.25 18.77
CA ASN A 448 7.02 -30.21 18.04
C ASN A 448 7.97 -29.16 17.43
N LYS A 449 9.29 -29.31 17.60
CA LYS A 449 10.36 -28.35 17.27
C LYS A 449 10.35 -27.05 18.08
N ASN A 450 9.86 -27.07 19.32
CA ASN A 450 10.05 -26.00 20.29
C ASN A 450 11.42 -26.14 20.97
N GLU A 451 12.06 -25.01 21.29
CA GLU A 451 13.28 -24.99 22.12
C GLU A 451 12.99 -25.50 23.55
N LYS A 452 13.93 -26.28 24.10
CA LYS A 452 14.03 -26.64 25.52
C LYS A 452 15.08 -25.76 26.21
N PRO A 453 14.70 -24.62 26.84
CA PRO A 453 15.67 -23.63 27.33
C PRO A 453 16.67 -24.18 28.36
N GLU A 454 16.27 -25.20 29.13
CA GLU A 454 17.08 -25.91 30.11
C GLU A 454 18.25 -26.70 29.52
N THR A 455 18.23 -26.94 28.20
CA THR A 455 19.28 -27.67 27.46
C THR A 455 20.27 -26.74 26.75
N ARG A 456 20.16 -25.41 26.96
CA ARG A 456 20.95 -24.42 26.27
C ARG A 456 22.40 -24.42 26.74
N ILE A 457 23.32 -24.76 25.84
CA ILE A 457 24.76 -24.54 26.02
C ILE A 457 25.20 -23.37 25.16
N GLU A 458 25.95 -22.45 25.76
CA GLU A 458 26.60 -21.34 25.07
C GLU A 458 28.11 -21.56 25.01
N VAL A 459 28.62 -21.75 23.78
CA VAL A 459 30.05 -21.87 23.50
C VAL A 459 30.59 -20.46 23.23
N LYS A 460 31.57 -20.08 24.04
CA LYS A 460 32.31 -18.82 23.92
C LYS A 460 33.58 -19.02 23.10
N GLN A 461 34.11 -17.89 22.63
CA GLN A 461 35.32 -17.70 21.84
C GLN A 461 36.44 -18.72 22.06
N ASP A 462 36.81 -19.02 23.32
CA ASP A 462 38.00 -19.81 23.65
C ASP A 462 37.96 -21.25 23.10
N ASN A 463 36.76 -21.80 22.87
CA ASN A 463 36.55 -23.16 22.35
C ASN A 463 36.15 -23.16 20.85
N VAL A 464 36.30 -22.03 20.17
CA VAL A 464 35.99 -21.86 18.75
C VAL A 464 37.28 -21.57 17.97
N CYS A 465 37.52 -22.32 16.88
CA CYS A 465 38.67 -22.13 15.99
C CYS A 465 38.21 -21.74 14.58
N THR A 466 38.86 -20.74 14.00
CA THR A 466 38.67 -20.37 12.59
C THR A 466 39.45 -21.35 11.70
N LEU A 467 38.76 -22.16 10.89
CA LEU A 467 39.39 -23.12 9.97
C LEU A 467 39.66 -22.54 8.58
N GLU A 468 38.75 -21.71 8.07
CA GLU A 468 38.84 -21.18 6.72
C GLU A 468 38.38 -19.71 6.74
N PRO A 469 39.31 -18.74 6.77
CA PRO A 469 39.00 -17.32 6.60
C PRO A 469 38.27 -17.06 5.29
N ASP A 470 37.47 -16.01 5.23
CA ASP A 470 36.76 -15.66 4.01
C ASP A 470 37.76 -15.07 2.99
N PRO A 471 37.97 -15.66 1.80
CA PRO A 471 38.92 -15.14 0.81
C PRO A 471 38.61 -13.69 0.39
N ASP A 472 37.35 -13.27 0.46
CA ASP A 472 36.93 -11.92 0.06
C ASP A 472 37.19 -10.89 1.17
N ASN A 473 37.19 -11.31 2.45
CA ASN A 473 37.29 -10.44 3.63
C ASN A 473 37.97 -11.16 4.83
N PRO A 474 39.23 -11.63 4.69
CA PRO A 474 39.81 -12.61 5.61
C PRO A 474 40.07 -12.09 7.03
N GLY A 475 40.23 -10.77 7.19
CA GLY A 475 40.41 -10.12 8.50
C GLY A 475 39.11 -9.87 9.28
N GLU A 476 37.95 -10.14 8.68
CA GLU A 476 36.63 -9.84 9.27
C GLU A 476 35.75 -11.07 9.38
N PHE A 477 35.75 -11.92 8.34
CA PHE A 477 34.87 -13.08 8.24
C PHE A 477 35.62 -14.40 8.02
N CYS A 478 34.91 -15.49 8.28
CA CYS A 478 35.32 -16.84 7.94
C CYS A 478 34.15 -17.65 7.35
N LYS A 479 34.51 -18.68 6.57
CA LYS A 479 33.58 -19.64 5.95
C LYS A 479 33.45 -20.94 6.74
N LYS A 480 34.43 -21.26 7.60
CA LYS A 480 34.38 -22.42 8.50
C LYS A 480 34.87 -22.10 9.91
N LEU A 481 34.05 -22.50 10.88
CA LEU A 481 34.39 -22.55 12.30
C LEU A 481 34.38 -24.01 12.76
N GLN A 482 35.27 -24.34 13.69
CA GLN A 482 35.30 -25.60 14.42
C GLN A 482 35.11 -25.30 15.90
N ILE A 483 34.30 -26.11 16.55
CA ILE A 483 34.11 -26.08 17.99
C ILE A 483 34.67 -27.40 18.50
N SER A 484 35.69 -27.37 19.35
CA SER A 484 36.06 -28.56 20.12
C SER A 484 35.14 -28.67 21.32
N PHE A 485 34.70 -29.89 21.60
CA PHE A 485 33.92 -30.18 22.80
C PHE A 485 34.83 -30.36 24.03
N ASN A 486 36.14 -30.57 23.84
CA ASN A 486 37.09 -30.66 24.95
C ASN A 486 37.21 -29.32 25.71
N GLY A 487 37.15 -29.37 27.05
CA GLY A 487 37.29 -28.17 27.88
C GLY A 487 36.06 -27.24 27.90
N LEU A 488 34.89 -27.69 27.45
CA LEU A 488 33.64 -26.97 27.69
C LEU A 488 33.21 -27.08 29.15
N ASN A 489 33.70 -26.14 29.98
CA ASN A 489 33.38 -25.98 31.40
C ASN A 489 31.89 -25.65 31.70
N ALA A 490 30.95 -26.00 30.82
CA ALA A 490 29.52 -25.74 30.94
C ALA A 490 28.80 -26.76 31.84
N LEU A 491 29.37 -27.96 32.02
CA LEU A 491 28.80 -29.06 32.81
C LEU A 491 29.88 -29.74 33.68
N PRO A 492 29.49 -30.41 34.79
CA PRO A 492 30.35 -31.32 35.53
C PRO A 492 30.90 -32.47 34.67
N GLU A 493 32.11 -32.94 34.98
CA GLU A 493 32.84 -33.98 34.23
C GLU A 493 32.08 -35.31 34.15
N ASP A 494 31.33 -35.68 35.20
CA ASP A 494 30.47 -36.87 35.27
C ASP A 494 29.23 -36.78 34.38
N GLN A 495 28.76 -35.56 34.08
CA GLN A 495 27.59 -35.32 33.22
C GLN A 495 27.99 -35.07 31.76
N TRP A 496 29.27 -34.79 31.49
CA TRP A 496 29.75 -34.41 30.17
C TRP A 496 29.54 -35.51 29.13
N LEU A 497 29.95 -36.75 29.43
CA LEU A 497 29.82 -37.88 28.51
C LEU A 497 28.35 -38.21 28.20
N VAL A 498 27.47 -38.11 29.21
CA VAL A 498 26.03 -38.32 29.05
C VAL A 498 25.43 -37.26 28.13
N TRP A 499 25.73 -35.97 28.39
CA TRP A 499 25.26 -34.87 27.54
C TRP A 499 25.76 -35.00 26.10
N LEU A 500 27.01 -35.45 25.91
CA LEU A 500 27.62 -35.61 24.60
C LEU A 500 26.96 -36.73 23.78
N HIS A 501 26.63 -37.86 24.41
CA HIS A 501 25.79 -38.91 23.78
C HIS A 501 24.40 -38.37 23.44
N ASP A 502 23.71 -37.73 24.39
CA ASP A 502 22.40 -37.11 24.16
C ASP A 502 22.45 -36.08 23.02
N PHE A 503 23.52 -35.28 22.94
CA PHE A 503 23.72 -34.32 21.86
C PHE A 503 23.90 -35.02 20.52
N ALA A 504 24.74 -36.08 20.44
CA ALA A 504 24.97 -36.82 19.21
C ALA A 504 23.69 -37.51 18.69
N ASP A 505 22.89 -38.08 19.58
CA ASP A 505 21.61 -38.70 19.28
C ASP A 505 20.57 -37.66 18.81
N ASN A 506 20.42 -36.55 19.55
CA ASN A 506 19.52 -35.48 19.14
C ASN A 506 19.98 -34.80 17.85
N PHE A 507 21.28 -34.64 17.62
CA PHE A 507 21.84 -34.09 16.38
C PHE A 507 21.51 -34.98 15.18
N THR A 508 21.73 -36.29 15.32
CA THR A 508 21.37 -37.31 14.32
C THR A 508 19.86 -37.35 14.07
N ALA A 509 19.05 -37.18 15.11
CA ALA A 509 17.59 -37.10 15.01
C ALA A 509 17.06 -35.75 14.48
N THR A 510 17.93 -34.78 14.13
CA THR A 510 17.56 -33.40 13.75
C THR A 510 16.75 -32.64 14.81
N ARG A 511 16.99 -32.96 16.09
CA ARG A 511 16.38 -32.38 17.30
C ARG A 511 17.32 -31.36 18.00
N VAL A 512 18.24 -30.72 17.27
CA VAL A 512 19.13 -29.69 17.79
C VAL A 512 18.98 -28.41 16.98
N LYS A 513 18.79 -27.28 17.67
CA LYS A 513 18.92 -25.92 17.13
C LYS A 513 20.30 -25.37 17.49
N ILE A 514 21.01 -24.90 16.48
CA ILE A 514 22.31 -24.23 16.60
C ILE A 514 22.13 -22.81 16.11
N THR A 515 22.43 -21.84 16.98
CA THR A 515 22.36 -20.41 16.68
C THR A 515 23.75 -19.83 16.79
N LEU A 516 24.29 -19.37 15.67
CA LEU A 516 25.55 -18.62 15.62
C LEU A 516 25.23 -17.13 15.73
N ILE A 517 25.93 -16.40 16.59
CA ILE A 517 25.75 -14.96 16.79
C ILE A 517 27.11 -14.29 16.56
N ASN A 518 27.17 -13.39 15.58
CA ASN A 518 28.35 -12.55 15.29
C ASN A 518 28.50 -11.41 16.32
N ALA A 519 29.68 -10.79 16.37
CA ALA A 519 30.02 -9.70 17.30
C ALA A 519 29.14 -8.45 17.16
N ASP A 520 28.47 -8.27 16.01
CA ASP A 520 27.49 -7.20 15.76
C ASP A 520 26.05 -7.57 16.19
N GLY A 521 25.87 -8.73 16.83
CA GLY A 521 24.59 -9.26 17.27
C GLY A 521 23.76 -9.91 16.15
N GLN A 522 24.24 -9.95 14.90
CA GLN A 522 23.52 -10.65 13.84
C GLN A 522 23.61 -12.16 14.05
N ARG A 523 22.46 -12.84 13.99
CA ARG A 523 22.35 -14.29 14.20
C ARG A 523 22.05 -15.07 12.92
N ALA A 524 22.54 -16.30 12.87
CA ALA A 524 22.23 -17.35 11.91
C ALA A 524 21.70 -18.59 12.64
N VAL A 525 20.66 -19.23 12.10
CA VAL A 525 20.04 -20.41 12.74
C VAL A 525 20.09 -21.64 11.83
N TRP A 526 20.47 -22.77 12.42
CA TRP A 526 20.36 -24.11 11.84
C TRP A 526 19.58 -25.03 12.80
N ASP A 527 18.67 -25.85 12.29
CA ASP A 527 17.75 -26.70 13.06
C ASP A 527 17.61 -28.11 12.47
N GLY A 528 18.71 -28.64 11.89
CA GLY A 528 18.71 -29.92 11.18
C GLY A 528 18.02 -29.94 9.82
N THR A 529 17.49 -28.80 9.33
CA THR A 529 16.70 -28.76 8.08
C THR A 529 17.54 -28.75 6.79
N ASN A 530 18.80 -28.27 6.85
CA ASN A 530 19.77 -28.42 5.76
C ASN A 530 20.46 -29.80 5.88
N PRO A 531 20.53 -30.60 4.81
CA PRO A 531 21.10 -31.95 4.87
C PRO A 531 22.57 -31.92 5.28
N VAL A 532 22.92 -32.71 6.29
CA VAL A 532 24.30 -33.03 6.67
C VAL A 532 24.88 -33.89 5.54
N PRO A 533 25.99 -33.50 4.90
CA PRO A 533 26.71 -34.40 3.99
C PRO A 533 27.18 -35.63 4.77
N GLU A 534 26.99 -36.80 4.15
CA GLU A 534 27.32 -38.11 4.70
C GLU A 534 28.68 -38.12 5.42
N ARG A 535 28.71 -38.60 6.68
CA ARG A 535 29.88 -38.53 7.57
C ARG A 535 31.13 -39.01 6.84
N ARG A 536 32.07 -38.09 6.60
CA ARG A 536 33.43 -38.45 6.19
C ARG A 536 34.31 -38.51 7.44
N LYS A 537 35.52 -39.08 7.30
CA LYS A 537 36.53 -39.01 8.36
C LYS A 537 36.90 -37.54 8.61
N ALA A 538 37.14 -37.18 9.87
CA ALA A 538 37.52 -35.82 10.24
C ALA A 538 38.73 -35.35 9.42
N PRO A 539 38.75 -34.10 8.93
CA PRO A 539 39.99 -33.50 8.48
C PRO A 539 40.97 -33.49 9.67
N PRO A 540 42.28 -33.73 9.45
CA PRO A 540 43.24 -33.65 10.54
C PRO A 540 43.21 -32.26 11.17
N LEU A 541 43.24 -32.21 12.51
CA LEU A 541 43.39 -30.98 13.28
C LEU A 541 44.57 -30.18 12.72
N GLN A 542 44.29 -28.98 12.22
CA GLN A 542 45.35 -28.03 11.90
C GLN A 542 45.89 -27.51 13.23
N SER A 543 47.22 -27.56 13.41
CA SER A 543 47.87 -26.97 14.59
C SER A 543 47.43 -25.53 14.74
N PRO A 544 47.08 -25.06 15.95
CA PRO A 544 47.00 -23.62 16.20
C PRO A 544 48.37 -23.00 15.86
N TYR A 545 48.33 -21.93 15.08
CA TYR A 545 49.46 -21.11 14.64
C TYR A 545 49.35 -19.71 15.25
#